data_AF-A0A6P2AME7-F1
#
_entry.id   AF-A0A6P2AME7-F1
#
_cell.length_a   1.000
_cell.length_b   1.000
_cell.length_c   1.000
_cell.angle_alpha   90.00
_cell.angle_beta   90.00
_cell.angle_gamma   90.00
#
_symmetry.space_group_name_H-M   'P 1'
#
loop_
_entity.id
_entity.type
_entity.pdbx_description
1 polymer ?
#
loop_
_entity_poly.entity_id
_entity_poly.type
_entity_poly.pdbx_seq_one_letter_code
_entity_poly.pdbx_strand_id
1 'polypeptide(L)'
;MASLVSAAVMGQSITPEFAESYTVVDLGSIPGVPTPYGGVTFKWDEPDVLLIGGAANSLNGAIYAIQVERGCDNFITGFIGTAELFATAPRIDGGLTYGPDNILFYTTYSNNTIGQIKPGSTEADRVVELGPLGVTGSTGSLMFVPEGMPGAGRLKIVTYSGSNWWDATIAPDRNGTFDIIDPTLVVNVGGGPEGVVYIAAGNPNFLADSVLITKYGQNRVDAYEVDANGDPILSTVRPLVSGLSNPEGAAFDPVSGDFVFSTFGGGNRLLLVRGFEAPGAAADLNDDGVVDVFDLLILLSNWGLCSEVDGSCAGDINGDCVVDVFDLLALLSSWGTV
;
A
#
# COMPACT_ATOMS: atom_id res chain seq x y z
N MET A 1 -15.92 -37.36 18.74
CA MET A 1 -14.72 -37.21 17.89
C MET A 1 -14.92 -35.93 17.09
N ALA A 2 -14.21 -34.87 17.46
CA ALA A 2 -14.29 -33.60 16.76
C ALA A 2 -13.70 -33.78 15.36
N SER A 3 -14.48 -33.42 14.34
CA SER A 3 -14.04 -33.39 12.95
C SER A 3 -13.05 -32.24 12.79
N LEU A 4 -11.78 -32.55 12.66
CA LEU A 4 -10.77 -31.62 12.17
C LEU A 4 -11.16 -31.23 10.74
N VAL A 5 -11.67 -30.02 10.58
CA VAL A 5 -11.72 -29.37 9.26
C VAL A 5 -10.28 -28.96 8.96
N SER A 6 -9.58 -29.77 8.16
CA SER A 6 -8.32 -29.36 7.55
C SER A 6 -8.62 -28.19 6.63
N ALA A 7 -8.21 -26.99 7.02
CA ALA A 7 -8.12 -25.88 6.08
C ALA A 7 -7.24 -26.35 4.91
N ALA A 8 -7.69 -26.09 3.68
CA ALA A 8 -6.87 -26.33 2.50
C ALA A 8 -5.62 -25.44 2.62
N VAL A 9 -4.43 -26.06 2.63
CA VAL A 9 -3.18 -25.32 2.44
C VAL A 9 -3.22 -24.78 1.03
N MET A 10 -3.48 -23.48 0.89
CA MET A 10 -3.21 -22.78 -0.37
C MET A 10 -1.68 -22.61 -0.50
N GLY A 11 -1.16 -22.72 -1.72
CA GLY A 11 0.27 -22.86 -2.00
C GLY A 11 1.10 -21.59 -1.85
N GLN A 12 0.54 -20.51 -1.28
CA GLN A 12 1.29 -19.28 -1.07
C GLN A 12 2.42 -19.47 -0.06
N SER A 13 3.58 -18.94 -0.39
CA SER A 13 4.76 -19.03 0.47
C SER A 13 5.60 -17.77 0.36
N ILE A 14 6.11 -17.33 1.50
CA ILE A 14 7.23 -16.40 1.56
C ILE A 14 8.45 -17.11 0.96
N THR A 15 9.16 -16.43 0.08
CA THR A 15 10.33 -17.03 -0.57
C THR A 15 11.50 -17.18 0.42
N PRO A 16 12.47 -18.07 0.14
CA PRO A 16 13.53 -18.39 1.10
C PRO A 16 14.34 -17.20 1.62
N GLU A 17 14.49 -16.15 0.83
CA GLU A 17 15.21 -14.93 1.24
C GLU A 17 14.52 -14.19 2.38
N PHE A 18 13.18 -14.22 2.41
CA PHE A 18 12.35 -13.45 3.34
C PHE A 18 11.74 -14.34 4.45
N ALA A 19 11.87 -15.67 4.34
CA ALA A 19 11.13 -16.63 5.15
C ALA A 19 11.51 -16.64 6.65
N GLU A 20 12.64 -16.04 7.04
CA GLU A 20 13.04 -15.90 8.44
C GLU A 20 12.37 -14.71 9.12
N SER A 21 12.05 -13.65 8.36
CA SER A 21 11.52 -12.39 8.89
C SER A 21 10.02 -12.23 8.66
N TYR A 22 9.50 -12.86 7.61
CA TYR A 22 8.14 -12.64 7.14
C TYR A 22 7.28 -13.90 7.16
N THR A 23 5.99 -13.71 7.39
CA THR A 23 4.99 -14.78 7.31
C THR A 23 3.78 -14.34 6.50
N VAL A 24 3.21 -15.25 5.71
CA VAL A 24 1.97 -14.99 4.97
C VAL A 24 0.77 -15.53 5.74
N VAL A 25 -0.26 -14.69 5.89
CA VAL A 25 -1.52 -15.01 6.55
C VAL A 25 -2.64 -14.87 5.52
N ASP A 26 -3.58 -15.81 5.51
CA ASP A 26 -4.78 -15.78 4.68
C ASP A 26 -6.00 -15.61 5.59
N LEU A 27 -6.61 -14.42 5.58
CA LEU A 27 -7.78 -14.11 6.41
C LEU A 27 -9.08 -14.68 5.86
N GLY A 28 -9.07 -15.28 4.68
CA GLY A 28 -10.30 -15.72 4.05
C GLY A 28 -10.97 -14.67 3.20
N SER A 29 -12.22 -14.98 2.84
CA SER A 29 -13.11 -14.03 2.16
C SER A 29 -13.73 -13.08 3.17
N ILE A 30 -13.87 -11.83 2.75
CA ILE A 30 -14.47 -10.75 3.51
C ILE A 30 -16.00 -10.88 3.46
N PRO A 31 -16.69 -10.96 4.61
CA PRO A 31 -18.14 -11.02 4.66
C PRO A 31 -18.79 -9.79 3.99
N GLY A 32 -19.74 -10.02 3.08
CA GLY A 32 -20.55 -8.94 2.48
C GLY A 32 -19.95 -8.26 1.25
N VAL A 33 -18.69 -8.54 0.89
CA VAL A 33 -18.07 -7.96 -0.32
C VAL A 33 -18.42 -8.81 -1.56
N PRO A 34 -19.06 -8.25 -2.59
CA PRO A 34 -19.33 -8.96 -3.84
C PRO A 34 -18.04 -9.32 -4.58
N THR A 35 -18.04 -10.48 -5.22
CA THR A 35 -16.88 -10.96 -6.00
C THR A 35 -16.99 -10.55 -7.47
N PRO A 36 -15.87 -10.41 -8.20
CA PRO A 36 -14.48 -10.51 -7.73
C PRO A 36 -14.02 -9.31 -6.91
N TYR A 37 -12.96 -9.47 -6.10
CA TYR A 37 -12.32 -8.36 -5.37
C TYR A 37 -11.42 -7.53 -6.28
N GLY A 38 -11.26 -6.25 -5.93
CA GLY A 38 -10.36 -5.29 -6.56
C GLY A 38 -9.42 -4.65 -5.54
N GLY A 39 -9.12 -3.37 -5.72
CA GLY A 39 -8.21 -2.61 -4.86
C GLY A 39 -8.55 -2.61 -3.38
N VAL A 40 -7.54 -2.44 -2.54
CA VAL A 40 -7.67 -2.42 -1.07
C VAL A 40 -6.92 -1.22 -0.51
N THR A 41 -7.46 -0.60 0.54
CA THR A 41 -6.80 0.44 1.35
C THR A 41 -7.45 0.51 2.73
N PHE A 42 -6.95 1.35 3.63
CA PHE A 42 -7.58 1.64 4.92
C PHE A 42 -8.13 3.06 4.93
N LYS A 43 -9.28 3.26 5.58
CA LYS A 43 -9.93 4.56 5.68
C LYS A 43 -9.02 5.53 6.45
N TRP A 44 -8.75 6.70 5.85
CA TRP A 44 -7.76 7.66 6.34
C TRP A 44 -8.03 8.20 7.76
N ASP A 45 -9.30 8.29 8.17
CA ASP A 45 -9.75 8.82 9.47
C ASP A 45 -10.24 7.72 10.43
N GLU A 46 -10.26 6.46 10.00
CA GLU A 46 -10.64 5.31 10.82
C GLU A 46 -9.72 4.12 10.46
N PRO A 47 -8.53 3.98 11.08
CA PRO A 47 -7.49 3.03 10.66
C PRO A 47 -7.88 1.56 10.77
N ASP A 48 -8.96 1.25 11.48
CA ASP A 48 -9.51 -0.11 11.61
C ASP A 48 -10.62 -0.41 10.59
N VAL A 49 -10.90 0.52 9.67
CA VAL A 49 -11.87 0.32 8.59
C VAL A 49 -11.13 0.07 7.29
N LEU A 50 -11.19 -1.18 6.82
CA LEU A 50 -10.68 -1.58 5.51
C LEU A 50 -11.67 -1.16 4.42
N LEU A 51 -11.16 -0.53 3.37
CA LEU A 51 -11.87 -0.27 2.13
C LEU A 51 -11.43 -1.26 1.05
N ILE A 52 -12.37 -1.89 0.37
CA ILE A 52 -12.07 -2.88 -0.67
C ILE A 52 -13.03 -2.79 -1.86
N GLY A 53 -12.49 -2.92 -3.06
CA GLY A 53 -13.26 -3.05 -4.29
C GLY A 53 -14.00 -4.39 -4.36
N GLY A 54 -15.30 -4.35 -4.66
CA GLY A 54 -16.14 -5.51 -4.89
C GLY A 54 -16.84 -5.44 -6.24
N ALA A 55 -17.25 -6.59 -6.76
CA ALA A 55 -17.74 -6.74 -8.14
C ALA A 55 -16.81 -6.08 -9.17
N ALA A 56 -15.50 -6.22 -8.95
CA ALA A 56 -14.45 -5.59 -9.73
C ALA A 56 -14.59 -5.91 -11.23
N ASN A 57 -14.13 -4.99 -12.07
CA ASN A 57 -14.18 -5.05 -13.53
C ASN A 57 -15.59 -5.02 -14.16
N SER A 58 -16.64 -4.90 -13.33
CA SER A 58 -18.03 -4.77 -13.79
C SER A 58 -18.54 -3.34 -13.69
N LEU A 59 -19.60 -3.00 -14.44
CA LEU A 59 -20.27 -1.70 -14.32
C LEU A 59 -20.90 -1.46 -12.93
N ASN A 60 -21.11 -2.52 -12.15
CA ASN A 60 -21.64 -2.45 -10.79
C ASN A 60 -20.52 -2.47 -9.72
N GLY A 61 -19.25 -2.32 -10.13
CA GLY A 61 -18.13 -2.21 -9.21
C GLY A 61 -18.37 -1.11 -8.18
N ALA A 62 -17.93 -1.37 -6.95
CA ALA A 62 -18.09 -0.45 -5.83
C ALA A 62 -17.01 -0.68 -4.77
N ILE A 63 -16.83 0.30 -3.90
CA ILE A 63 -15.96 0.22 -2.73
C ILE A 63 -16.82 -0.10 -1.52
N TYR A 64 -16.38 -1.07 -0.73
CA TYR A 64 -17.04 -1.53 0.49
C TYR A 64 -16.15 -1.27 1.69
N ALA A 65 -16.74 -0.88 2.80
CA ALA A 65 -16.07 -0.67 4.09
C ALA A 65 -16.37 -1.84 5.03
N ILE A 66 -15.36 -2.33 5.73
CA ILE A 66 -15.52 -3.33 6.79
C ILE A 66 -14.56 -3.06 7.94
N GLN A 67 -15.04 -3.27 9.16
CA GLN A 67 -14.21 -3.20 10.35
C GLN A 67 -13.30 -4.44 10.43
N VAL A 68 -12.00 -4.24 10.63
CA VAL A 68 -11.06 -5.33 10.93
C VAL A 68 -11.12 -5.71 12.41
N GLU A 69 -10.98 -7.00 12.70
CA GLU A 69 -10.78 -7.49 14.06
C GLU A 69 -9.28 -7.54 14.34
N ARG A 70 -8.84 -6.96 15.47
CA ARG A 70 -7.44 -6.97 15.90
C ARG A 70 -7.22 -7.86 17.11
N GLY A 71 -6.05 -8.48 17.15
CA GLY A 71 -5.51 -9.11 18.35
C GLY A 71 -5.01 -8.09 19.36
N CYS A 72 -4.58 -8.57 20.53
CA CYS A 72 -3.95 -7.72 21.56
C CYS A 72 -2.59 -7.16 21.14
N ASP A 73 -2.03 -7.69 20.05
CA ASP A 73 -0.77 -7.33 19.41
C ASP A 73 -0.98 -6.43 18.18
N ASN A 74 -2.15 -5.79 18.08
CA ASN A 74 -2.58 -4.91 16.98
C ASN A 74 -2.68 -5.55 15.58
N PHE A 75 -2.18 -6.77 15.38
CA PHE A 75 -2.31 -7.50 14.13
C PHE A 75 -3.76 -7.86 13.81
N ILE A 76 -4.11 -7.81 12.52
CA ILE A 76 -5.45 -8.17 12.04
C ILE A 76 -5.66 -9.68 12.14
N THR A 77 -6.69 -10.10 12.85
CA THR A 77 -7.06 -11.52 13.04
C THR A 77 -8.32 -11.91 12.27
N GLY A 78 -9.11 -10.95 11.81
CA GLY A 78 -10.38 -11.23 11.14
C GLY A 78 -11.16 -9.98 10.78
N PHE A 79 -12.48 -10.12 10.71
CA PHE A 79 -13.42 -9.05 10.35
C PHE A 79 -14.58 -9.00 11.34
N ILE A 80 -15.05 -7.79 11.64
CA ILE A 80 -16.22 -7.57 12.50
C ILE A 80 -17.42 -7.23 11.62
N GLY A 81 -18.48 -8.04 11.71
CA GLY A 81 -19.74 -7.80 11.01
C GLY A 81 -19.72 -8.15 9.53
N THR A 82 -20.37 -7.33 8.71
CA THR A 82 -20.47 -7.49 7.25
C THR A 82 -20.12 -6.18 6.57
N ALA A 83 -19.41 -6.25 5.46
CA ALA A 83 -19.03 -5.06 4.69
C ALA A 83 -20.25 -4.28 4.21
N GLU A 84 -20.16 -2.96 4.29
CA GLU A 84 -21.19 -2.01 3.85
C GLU A 84 -20.72 -1.24 2.63
N LEU A 85 -21.65 -0.77 1.78
CA LEU A 85 -21.30 0.06 0.62
C LEU A 85 -20.72 1.39 1.12
N PHE A 86 -19.49 1.69 0.72
CA PHE A 86 -18.83 2.96 1.00
C PHE A 86 -19.08 3.97 -0.13
N ALA A 87 -18.77 3.58 -1.36
CA ALA A 87 -18.98 4.42 -2.54
C ALA A 87 -19.18 3.59 -3.80
N THR A 88 -19.93 4.12 -4.76
CA THR A 88 -19.96 3.53 -6.11
C THR A 88 -18.62 3.79 -6.80
N ALA A 89 -18.12 2.78 -7.50
CA ALA A 89 -16.86 2.84 -8.24
C ALA A 89 -16.96 1.92 -9.47
N PRO A 90 -17.80 2.28 -10.47
CA PRO A 90 -18.02 1.43 -11.62
C PRO A 90 -16.68 1.04 -12.24
N ARG A 91 -16.50 -0.26 -12.50
CA ARG A 91 -15.31 -0.84 -13.10
C ARG A 91 -14.04 -0.79 -12.25
N ILE A 92 -14.14 -0.58 -10.94
CA ILE A 92 -12.98 -0.62 -10.04
C ILE A 92 -12.09 -1.83 -10.33
N ASP A 93 -10.79 -1.56 -10.43
CA ASP A 93 -9.69 -2.51 -10.68
C ASP A 93 -8.82 -2.63 -9.42
N GLY A 94 -7.56 -3.05 -9.53
CA GLY A 94 -6.66 -3.26 -8.38
C GLY A 94 -6.16 -2.00 -7.63
N GLY A 95 -6.24 -0.81 -8.23
CA GLY A 95 -5.75 0.43 -7.64
C GLY A 95 -6.80 1.11 -6.75
N LEU A 96 -6.45 1.31 -5.48
CA LEU A 96 -7.26 2.07 -4.52
C LEU A 96 -6.32 2.71 -3.49
N THR A 97 -6.21 4.05 -3.48
CA THR A 97 -5.29 4.74 -2.57
C THR A 97 -5.75 6.15 -2.25
N TYR A 98 -5.45 6.62 -1.04
CA TYR A 98 -5.65 8.01 -0.67
C TYR A 98 -4.49 8.87 -1.21
N GLY A 99 -4.84 10.01 -1.78
CA GLY A 99 -3.89 11.06 -2.17
C GLY A 99 -4.04 12.31 -1.33
N PRO A 100 -3.45 13.44 -1.78
CA PRO A 100 -3.58 14.73 -1.11
C PRO A 100 -5.04 15.12 -0.85
N ASP A 101 -5.26 15.87 0.23
CA ASP A 101 -6.59 16.27 0.73
C ASP A 101 -7.53 15.09 1.06
N ASN A 102 -6.97 13.90 1.30
CA ASN A 102 -7.70 12.65 1.58
C ASN A 102 -8.68 12.28 0.46
N ILE A 103 -8.40 12.69 -0.78
CA ILE A 103 -9.12 12.23 -1.95
C ILE A 103 -8.81 10.75 -2.16
N LEU A 104 -9.85 9.93 -2.29
CA LEU A 104 -9.70 8.51 -2.62
C LEU A 104 -9.63 8.35 -4.13
N PHE A 105 -8.49 7.87 -4.62
CA PHE A 105 -8.26 7.55 -6.02
C PHE A 105 -8.47 6.06 -6.26
N TYR A 106 -9.06 5.71 -7.40
CA TYR A 106 -9.18 4.31 -7.83
C TYR A 106 -8.98 4.15 -9.33
N THR A 107 -8.41 3.02 -9.75
CA THR A 107 -8.25 2.65 -11.17
C THR A 107 -9.46 1.90 -11.68
N THR A 108 -9.62 1.86 -13.01
CA THR A 108 -10.77 1.20 -13.64
C THR A 108 -10.40 0.32 -14.85
N TYR A 109 -11.11 -0.79 -14.97
CA TYR A 109 -10.99 -1.73 -16.10
C TYR A 109 -12.21 -1.75 -17.05
N SER A 110 -12.06 -1.75 -18.36
CA SER A 110 -10.85 -1.66 -19.17
C SER A 110 -10.71 -0.29 -19.84
N ASN A 111 -11.47 0.69 -19.35
CA ASN A 111 -11.60 2.02 -19.95
C ASN A 111 -10.41 2.94 -19.65
N ASN A 112 -9.41 2.47 -18.90
CA ASN A 112 -8.15 3.19 -18.65
C ASN A 112 -8.40 4.59 -18.06
N THR A 113 -9.07 4.62 -16.91
CA THR A 113 -9.41 5.85 -16.19
C THR A 113 -8.98 5.77 -14.74
N ILE A 114 -8.84 6.94 -14.10
CA ILE A 114 -8.69 7.07 -12.66
C ILE A 114 -9.88 7.89 -12.14
N GLY A 115 -10.62 7.32 -11.20
CA GLY A 115 -11.67 8.02 -10.47
C GLY A 115 -11.10 8.68 -9.20
N GLN A 116 -11.76 9.76 -8.77
CA GLN A 116 -11.43 10.53 -7.57
C GLN A 116 -12.72 10.79 -6.78
N ILE A 117 -12.70 10.47 -5.49
CA ILE A 117 -13.82 10.61 -4.56
C ILE A 117 -13.38 11.51 -3.41
N LYS A 118 -14.05 12.65 -3.23
CA LYS A 118 -13.77 13.56 -2.10
C LYS A 118 -14.21 12.93 -0.76
N PRO A 119 -13.61 13.36 0.36
CA PRO A 119 -14.14 13.06 1.69
C PRO A 119 -15.65 13.34 1.78
N GLY A 120 -16.40 12.31 2.19
CA GLY A 120 -17.86 12.36 2.34
C GLY A 120 -18.68 12.10 1.07
N SER A 121 -18.05 12.02 -0.12
CA SER A 121 -18.74 11.61 -1.34
C SER A 121 -18.95 10.10 -1.39
N THR A 122 -20.06 9.68 -2.01
CA THR A 122 -20.43 8.25 -2.18
C THR A 122 -20.34 7.79 -3.64
N GLU A 123 -19.77 8.62 -4.52
CA GLU A 123 -19.50 8.34 -5.93
C GLU A 123 -18.33 9.21 -6.40
N ALA A 124 -17.76 8.91 -7.57
CA ALA A 124 -16.66 9.68 -8.13
C ALA A 124 -17.08 11.13 -8.42
N ASP A 125 -16.38 12.08 -7.82
CA ASP A 125 -16.48 13.51 -8.13
C ASP A 125 -15.78 13.85 -9.46
N ARG A 126 -14.81 13.02 -9.84
CA ARG A 126 -14.09 13.16 -11.10
C ARG A 126 -13.62 11.82 -11.62
N VAL A 127 -13.64 11.67 -12.95
CA VAL A 127 -13.01 10.57 -13.68
C VAL A 127 -12.06 11.16 -14.71
N VAL A 128 -10.80 10.74 -14.69
CA VAL A 128 -9.75 11.19 -15.62
C VAL A 128 -9.49 10.09 -16.63
N GLU A 129 -9.68 10.39 -17.91
CA GLU A 129 -9.26 9.51 -19.00
C GLU A 129 -7.74 9.60 -19.21
N LEU A 130 -7.05 8.47 -19.12
CA LEU A 130 -5.60 8.43 -19.19
C LEU A 130 -5.06 8.34 -20.63
N GLY A 131 -5.87 7.82 -21.56
CA GLY A 131 -5.51 7.72 -22.97
C GLY A 131 -5.13 9.06 -23.61
N PRO A 132 -5.92 10.14 -23.45
CA PRO A 132 -5.57 11.49 -23.91
C PRO A 132 -4.28 12.06 -23.29
N LEU A 133 -3.86 11.56 -22.12
CA LEU A 133 -2.61 11.95 -21.47
C LEU A 133 -1.41 11.12 -21.94
N GLY A 134 -1.62 10.14 -22.83
CA GLY A 134 -0.57 9.29 -23.40
C GLY A 134 -0.32 7.99 -22.65
N VAL A 135 -0.97 7.76 -21.51
CA VAL A 135 -0.89 6.48 -20.78
C VAL A 135 -1.71 5.43 -21.52
N THR A 136 -1.03 4.42 -22.06
CA THR A 136 -1.65 3.36 -22.86
C THR A 136 -1.82 2.04 -22.10
N GLY A 137 -2.88 1.30 -22.44
CA GLY A 137 -3.24 0.03 -21.80
C GLY A 137 -4.23 0.23 -20.65
N SER A 138 -4.91 -0.82 -20.18
CA SER A 138 -5.76 -0.69 -18.99
C SER A 138 -4.89 -0.43 -17.76
N THR A 139 -5.24 0.57 -16.95
CA THR A 139 -4.54 0.84 -15.69
C THR A 139 -4.97 -0.15 -14.63
N GLY A 140 -4.01 -0.88 -14.05
CA GLY A 140 -4.28 -1.85 -12.98
C GLY A 140 -4.19 -1.19 -11.62
N SER A 141 -3.13 -0.43 -11.35
CA SER A 141 -2.90 0.21 -10.05
C SER A 141 -2.39 1.65 -10.13
N LEU A 142 -2.44 2.36 -9.01
CA LEU A 142 -1.78 3.64 -8.80
C LEU A 142 -1.25 3.72 -7.36
N MET A 143 -0.24 4.55 -7.13
CA MET A 143 0.27 4.85 -5.79
C MET A 143 0.94 6.22 -5.75
N PHE A 144 0.77 6.96 -4.66
CA PHE A 144 1.60 8.13 -4.38
C PHE A 144 2.86 7.68 -3.66
N VAL A 145 4.01 8.21 -4.07
CA VAL A 145 5.24 7.99 -3.31
C VAL A 145 5.06 8.65 -1.93
N PRO A 146 5.22 7.90 -0.82
CA PRO A 146 5.07 8.45 0.52
C PRO A 146 6.05 9.59 0.81
N GLU A 147 5.67 10.45 1.74
CA GLU A 147 6.60 11.43 2.34
C GLU A 147 7.81 10.71 2.94
N GLY A 148 8.97 11.37 2.92
CA GLY A 148 10.23 10.80 3.41
C GLY A 148 10.95 9.84 2.45
N MET A 149 10.29 9.39 1.37
CA MET A 149 10.91 8.51 0.38
C MET A 149 11.39 9.25 -0.89
N PRO A 150 12.37 8.72 -1.62
CA PRO A 150 12.80 9.24 -2.91
C PRO A 150 11.62 9.41 -3.87
N GLY A 151 11.40 10.64 -4.35
CA GLY A 151 10.28 10.97 -5.22
C GLY A 151 8.95 11.23 -4.50
N ALA A 152 8.96 11.50 -3.19
CA ALA A 152 7.79 11.87 -2.39
C ALA A 152 6.80 12.79 -3.13
N GLY A 153 5.52 12.46 -3.03
CA GLY A 153 4.42 13.21 -3.65
C GLY A 153 4.21 12.97 -5.15
N ARG A 154 5.11 12.23 -5.83
CA ARG A 154 4.88 11.83 -7.22
C ARG A 154 3.77 10.77 -7.32
N LEU A 155 2.99 10.85 -8.38
CA LEU A 155 1.96 9.87 -8.69
C LEU A 155 2.55 8.79 -9.60
N LYS A 156 2.45 7.54 -9.19
CA LYS A 156 2.78 6.38 -10.01
C LYS A 156 1.52 5.76 -10.55
N ILE A 157 1.52 5.46 -11.84
CA ILE A 157 0.40 4.80 -12.53
C ILE A 157 0.97 3.55 -13.18
N VAL A 158 0.36 2.40 -12.91
CA VAL A 158 0.88 1.13 -13.42
C VAL A 158 -0.19 0.42 -14.24
N THR A 159 0.11 0.16 -15.51
CA THR A 159 -0.87 -0.44 -16.44
C THR A 159 -0.80 -1.96 -16.44
N TYR A 160 -1.94 -2.62 -16.28
CA TYR A 160 -2.06 -4.07 -16.35
C TYR A 160 -1.67 -4.60 -17.73
N SER A 161 -2.37 -4.14 -18.79
CA SER A 161 -2.22 -4.70 -20.14
C SER A 161 -0.83 -4.45 -20.75
N GLY A 162 -0.20 -3.32 -20.39
CA GLY A 162 1.15 -2.97 -20.84
C GLY A 162 2.23 -3.43 -19.88
N SER A 163 1.90 -3.72 -18.61
CA SER A 163 2.86 -3.84 -17.51
C SER A 163 3.80 -2.65 -17.39
N ASN A 164 3.31 -1.46 -17.75
CA ASN A 164 4.11 -0.25 -17.82
C ASN A 164 3.96 0.56 -16.53
N TRP A 165 5.08 1.01 -15.99
CA TRP A 165 5.19 1.94 -14.88
C TRP A 165 5.36 3.35 -15.44
N TRP A 166 4.44 4.22 -15.05
CA TRP A 166 4.42 5.62 -15.43
C TRP A 166 4.61 6.49 -14.21
N ASP A 167 5.37 7.56 -14.39
CA ASP A 167 5.52 8.62 -13.41
C ASP A 167 4.75 9.85 -13.87
N ALA A 168 3.98 10.45 -12.97
CA ALA A 168 3.29 11.71 -13.15
C ALA A 168 3.42 12.63 -11.91
N THR A 169 2.97 13.86 -12.07
CA THR A 169 2.64 14.75 -10.93
C THR A 169 1.15 15.07 -10.94
N ILE A 170 0.65 15.70 -9.88
CA ILE A 170 -0.73 16.18 -9.82
C ILE A 170 -0.79 17.67 -9.52
N ALA A 171 -1.87 18.33 -9.94
CA ALA A 171 -2.15 19.72 -9.60
C ALA A 171 -3.63 19.90 -9.23
N PRO A 172 -3.97 20.77 -8.24
CA PRO A 172 -5.37 21.04 -7.92
C PRO A 172 -6.14 21.55 -9.13
N ASP A 173 -7.30 20.95 -9.40
CA ASP A 173 -8.16 21.33 -10.52
C ASP A 173 -9.06 22.54 -10.25
N ARG A 174 -8.93 23.10 -9.03
CA ARG A 174 -9.73 24.20 -8.47
C ARG A 174 -11.21 23.89 -8.23
N ASN A 175 -11.60 22.62 -8.28
CA ASN A 175 -12.93 22.11 -7.96
C ASN A 175 -12.92 21.07 -6.82
N GLY A 176 -11.79 20.93 -6.13
CA GLY A 176 -11.61 20.01 -5.00
C GLY A 176 -11.21 18.60 -5.44
N THR A 177 -10.67 18.44 -6.65
CA THR A 177 -9.97 17.23 -7.09
C THR A 177 -8.65 17.62 -7.79
N PHE A 178 -8.01 16.68 -8.48
CA PHE A 178 -6.69 16.87 -9.07
C PHE A 178 -6.64 16.54 -10.57
N ASP A 179 -5.90 17.38 -11.31
CA ASP A 179 -5.41 17.06 -12.65
C ASP A 179 -4.17 16.16 -12.55
N ILE A 180 -4.05 15.19 -13.46
CA ILE A 180 -2.82 14.40 -13.65
C ILE A 180 -1.97 15.11 -14.70
N ILE A 181 -0.71 15.39 -14.36
CA ILE A 181 0.19 16.24 -15.14
C ILE A 181 1.36 15.41 -15.66
N ASP A 182 1.59 15.53 -16.97
CA ASP A 182 2.73 14.99 -17.72
C ASP A 182 3.12 13.55 -17.35
N PRO A 183 2.21 12.56 -17.47
CA PRO A 183 2.59 11.17 -17.24
C PRO A 183 3.64 10.73 -18.26
N THR A 184 4.74 10.18 -17.77
CA THR A 184 5.89 9.72 -18.54
C THR A 184 6.09 8.22 -18.33
N LEU A 185 6.27 7.48 -19.43
CA LEU A 185 6.61 6.06 -19.35
C LEU A 185 8.04 5.92 -18.86
N VAL A 186 8.23 5.25 -17.72
CA VAL A 186 9.56 5.02 -17.14
C VAL A 186 10.09 3.65 -17.53
N VAL A 187 9.33 2.60 -17.20
CA VAL A 187 9.83 1.23 -17.30
C VAL A 187 8.71 0.21 -17.44
N ASN A 188 9.01 -0.97 -17.98
CA ASN A 188 8.10 -2.10 -18.03
C ASN A 188 8.43 -3.09 -16.92
N VAL A 189 7.54 -3.23 -15.93
CA VAL A 189 7.76 -4.09 -14.75
C VAL A 189 7.31 -5.54 -14.99
N GLY A 190 6.65 -5.83 -16.11
CA GLY A 190 6.10 -7.15 -16.43
C GLY A 190 5.00 -7.63 -15.46
N GLY A 191 4.37 -8.75 -15.83
CA GLY A 191 3.58 -9.58 -14.93
C GLY A 191 2.15 -9.13 -14.64
N GLY A 192 1.61 -8.12 -15.33
CA GLY A 192 0.24 -7.62 -15.10
C GLY A 192 0.09 -7.06 -13.68
N PRO A 193 0.69 -5.90 -13.39
CA PRO A 193 0.69 -5.33 -12.05
C PRO A 193 -0.67 -4.79 -11.65
N GLU A 194 -1.14 -5.13 -10.45
CA GLU A 194 -2.48 -4.77 -9.94
C GLU A 194 -2.49 -4.07 -8.57
N GLY A 195 -1.38 -4.11 -7.84
CA GLY A 195 -1.23 -3.51 -6.53
C GLY A 195 0.20 -3.00 -6.36
N VAL A 196 0.34 -1.83 -5.75
CA VAL A 196 1.62 -1.16 -5.51
C VAL A 196 1.65 -0.54 -4.12
N VAL A 197 2.70 -0.84 -3.35
CA VAL A 197 2.98 -0.15 -2.07
C VAL A 197 4.48 0.06 -1.91
N TYR A 198 4.86 1.12 -1.21
CA TYR A 198 6.26 1.43 -0.91
C TYR A 198 6.67 0.93 0.48
N ILE A 199 7.92 0.49 0.60
CA ILE A 199 8.54 0.08 1.85
C ILE A 199 9.79 0.93 2.06
N ALA A 200 9.89 1.58 3.22
CA ALA A 200 11.10 2.27 3.64
C ALA A 200 12.24 1.29 3.92
N ALA A 201 13.47 1.71 3.63
CA ALA A 201 14.67 1.03 4.11
C ALA A 201 14.62 0.82 5.64
N GLY A 202 15.30 -0.22 6.13
CA GLY A 202 15.36 -0.55 7.56
C GLY A 202 14.51 -1.76 7.93
N ASN A 203 13.43 -2.01 7.19
CA ASN A 203 12.66 -3.25 7.30
C ASN A 203 13.57 -4.48 7.09
N PRO A 204 13.35 -5.61 7.79
CA PRO A 204 14.16 -6.82 7.62
C PRO A 204 14.33 -7.21 6.14
N ASN A 205 15.56 -7.45 5.68
CA ASN A 205 15.86 -7.75 4.26
C ASN A 205 15.64 -6.59 3.25
N PHE A 206 15.29 -5.38 3.68
CA PHE A 206 15.15 -4.17 2.86
C PHE A 206 16.16 -3.10 3.29
N LEU A 207 17.36 -3.13 2.69
CA LEU A 207 18.44 -2.17 2.98
C LEU A 207 18.30 -0.84 2.24
N ALA A 208 17.37 -0.75 1.30
CA ALA A 208 17.09 0.43 0.51
C ALA A 208 15.57 0.55 0.34
N ASP A 209 15.12 1.79 0.14
CA ASP A 209 13.73 2.08 -0.18
C ASP A 209 13.29 1.25 -1.37
N SER A 210 12.12 0.66 -1.23
CA SER A 210 11.64 -0.37 -2.14
C SER A 210 10.16 -0.19 -2.43
N VAL A 211 9.70 -0.88 -3.47
CA VAL A 211 8.29 -1.01 -3.83
C VAL A 211 7.94 -2.48 -3.95
N LEU A 212 6.80 -2.86 -3.37
CA LEU A 212 6.15 -4.14 -3.63
C LEU A 212 5.12 -3.98 -4.75
N ILE A 213 5.12 -4.92 -5.68
CA ILE A 213 4.19 -4.96 -6.79
C ILE A 213 3.55 -6.34 -6.84
N THR A 214 2.22 -6.39 -6.71
CA THR A 214 1.48 -7.63 -6.96
C THR A 214 1.42 -7.88 -8.46
N LYS A 215 1.74 -9.11 -8.87
CA LYS A 215 1.86 -9.51 -10.28
C LYS A 215 0.77 -10.53 -10.62
N TYR A 216 -0.37 -10.07 -11.10
CA TYR A 216 -1.52 -10.91 -11.47
C TYR A 216 -1.11 -12.08 -12.37
N GLY A 217 -0.42 -11.77 -13.48
CA GLY A 217 -0.03 -12.75 -14.50
C GLY A 217 1.08 -13.71 -14.07
N GLN A 218 1.77 -13.44 -12.97
CA GLN A 218 2.85 -14.27 -12.43
C GLN A 218 2.51 -14.94 -11.10
N ASN A 219 1.34 -14.64 -10.52
CA ASN A 219 0.88 -15.24 -9.27
C ASN A 219 1.88 -15.06 -8.11
N ARG A 220 2.43 -13.85 -7.97
CA ARG A 220 3.44 -13.51 -6.96
C ARG A 220 3.42 -12.02 -6.59
N VAL A 221 4.15 -11.67 -5.55
CA VAL A 221 4.51 -10.28 -5.21
C VAL A 221 6.01 -10.12 -5.37
N ASP A 222 6.43 -9.10 -6.13
CA ASP A 222 7.83 -8.78 -6.36
C ASP A 222 8.21 -7.50 -5.62
N ALA A 223 9.38 -7.50 -4.98
CA ALA A 223 10.04 -6.32 -4.44
C ALA A 223 11.07 -5.77 -5.43
N TYR A 224 11.16 -4.45 -5.53
CA TYR A 224 12.19 -3.73 -6.28
C TYR A 224 12.73 -2.59 -5.41
N GLU A 225 14.03 -2.37 -5.38
CA GLU A 225 14.59 -1.11 -4.88
C GLU A 225 14.14 0.02 -5.81
N VAL A 226 14.07 1.24 -5.28
CA VAL A 226 13.65 2.41 -6.06
C VAL A 226 14.78 3.40 -6.29
N ASP A 227 14.70 4.14 -7.39
CA ASP A 227 15.64 5.21 -7.71
C ASP A 227 15.26 6.54 -7.02
N ALA A 228 15.98 7.61 -7.33
CA ALA A 228 15.77 8.94 -6.74
C ALA A 228 14.36 9.54 -7.01
N ASN A 229 13.62 9.02 -7.99
CA ASN A 229 12.25 9.42 -8.29
C ASN A 229 11.21 8.48 -7.66
N GLY A 230 11.63 7.42 -6.97
CA GLY A 230 10.74 6.38 -6.48
C GLY A 230 10.34 5.39 -7.58
N ASP A 231 11.08 5.32 -8.69
CA ASP A 231 10.81 4.36 -9.78
C ASP A 231 11.54 3.03 -9.55
N PRO A 232 10.94 1.88 -9.88
CA PRO A 232 11.54 0.57 -9.60
C PRO A 232 12.77 0.29 -10.48
N ILE A 233 13.84 -0.17 -9.84
CA ILE A 233 15.07 -0.60 -10.51
C ILE A 233 14.93 -2.08 -10.89
N LEU A 234 14.64 -2.38 -12.16
CA LEU A 234 14.29 -3.75 -12.58
C LEU A 234 15.34 -4.84 -12.24
N SER A 235 16.62 -4.48 -12.21
CA SER A 235 17.70 -5.43 -11.92
C SER A 235 17.73 -5.91 -10.47
N THR A 236 17.00 -5.24 -9.56
CA THR A 236 16.96 -5.57 -8.12
C THR A 236 15.72 -6.39 -7.76
N VAL A 237 15.03 -6.98 -8.75
CA VAL A 237 13.80 -7.73 -8.51
C VAL A 237 14.04 -8.92 -7.58
N ARG A 238 13.26 -9.00 -6.50
CA ARG A 238 13.27 -10.09 -5.53
C ARG A 238 11.83 -10.54 -5.26
N PRO A 239 11.44 -11.77 -5.65
CA PRO A 239 10.09 -12.25 -5.34
C PRO A 239 9.91 -12.43 -3.83
N LEU A 240 8.92 -11.76 -3.23
CA LEU A 240 8.62 -11.81 -1.79
C LEU A 240 7.66 -12.97 -1.48
N VAL A 241 6.55 -13.05 -2.22
CA VAL A 241 5.52 -14.08 -2.04
C VAL A 241 5.31 -14.79 -3.36
N SER A 242 5.26 -16.12 -3.35
CA SER A 242 4.98 -16.94 -4.55
C SER A 242 3.79 -17.86 -4.33
N GLY A 243 3.26 -18.46 -5.40
CA GLY A 243 2.18 -19.45 -5.30
C GLY A 243 0.81 -18.86 -5.03
N LEU A 244 0.62 -17.58 -5.37
CA LEU A 244 -0.66 -16.88 -5.23
C LEU A 244 -1.66 -17.33 -6.30
N SER A 245 -2.89 -16.85 -6.19
CA SER A 245 -3.88 -16.96 -7.26
C SER A 245 -4.41 -15.57 -7.54
N ASN A 246 -4.04 -15.00 -8.69
CA ASN A 246 -4.51 -13.71 -9.17
C ASN A 246 -4.41 -12.60 -8.11
N PRO A 247 -3.20 -12.31 -7.58
CA PRO A 247 -3.03 -11.24 -6.60
C PRO A 247 -3.36 -9.90 -7.23
N GLU A 248 -4.12 -9.09 -6.49
CA GLU A 248 -4.66 -7.82 -6.94
C GLU A 248 -4.13 -6.67 -6.06
N GLY A 249 -4.97 -5.68 -5.70
CA GLY A 249 -4.59 -4.46 -5.00
C GLY A 249 -3.75 -4.64 -3.75
N ALA A 250 -3.18 -3.54 -3.27
CA ALA A 250 -2.15 -3.55 -2.24
C ALA A 250 -2.31 -2.34 -1.31
N ALA A 251 -2.11 -2.57 -0.02
CA ALA A 251 -2.05 -1.53 1.02
C ALA A 251 -1.14 -1.98 2.16
N PHE A 252 -0.71 -1.03 2.98
CA PHE A 252 -0.21 -1.33 4.33
C PHE A 252 -1.33 -1.09 5.34
N ASP A 253 -1.43 -1.98 6.33
CA ASP A 253 -2.20 -1.70 7.53
C ASP A 253 -1.53 -0.55 8.30
N PRO A 254 -2.20 0.58 8.50
CA PRO A 254 -1.60 1.75 9.14
C PRO A 254 -1.24 1.53 10.61
N VAL A 255 -1.74 0.46 11.24
CA VAL A 255 -1.45 0.13 12.64
C VAL A 255 -0.34 -0.90 12.75
N SER A 256 -0.52 -2.11 12.18
CA SER A 256 0.48 -3.17 12.38
C SER A 256 1.66 -3.13 11.40
N GLY A 257 1.56 -2.37 10.30
CA GLY A 257 2.50 -2.46 9.18
C GLY A 257 2.35 -3.70 8.32
N ASP A 258 1.34 -4.54 8.54
CA ASP A 258 1.08 -5.69 7.68
C ASP A 258 0.89 -5.24 6.22
N PHE A 259 1.60 -5.87 5.29
CA PHE A 259 1.34 -5.69 3.87
C PHE A 259 0.10 -6.49 3.49
N VAL A 260 -0.98 -5.81 3.13
CA VAL A 260 -2.30 -6.37 2.80
C VAL A 260 -2.52 -6.35 1.30
N PHE A 261 -2.99 -7.46 0.73
CA PHE A 261 -3.42 -7.52 -0.66
C PHE A 261 -4.60 -8.45 -0.88
N SER A 262 -5.40 -8.17 -1.90
CA SER A 262 -6.59 -8.96 -2.25
C SER A 262 -6.29 -9.94 -3.40
N THR A 263 -7.24 -10.84 -3.70
CA THR A 263 -7.20 -11.69 -4.89
C THR A 263 -8.42 -11.52 -5.79
N PHE A 264 -8.20 -11.41 -7.09
CA PHE A 264 -9.26 -11.36 -8.09
C PHE A 264 -9.68 -12.77 -8.50
N GLY A 265 -10.80 -13.26 -7.95
CA GLY A 265 -11.12 -14.68 -8.03
C GLY A 265 -10.19 -15.49 -7.12
N GLY A 266 -9.86 -16.74 -7.49
CA GLY A 266 -8.97 -17.56 -6.65
C GLY A 266 -9.51 -17.84 -5.23
N GLY A 267 -10.83 -17.70 -5.04
CA GLY A 267 -11.48 -17.76 -3.72
C GLY A 267 -11.79 -16.40 -3.10
N ASN A 268 -11.35 -15.28 -3.70
CA ASN A 268 -11.54 -13.90 -3.26
C ASN A 268 -11.13 -13.72 -1.80
N ARG A 269 -9.82 -13.59 -1.61
CA ARG A 269 -9.16 -13.67 -0.32
C ARG A 269 -8.49 -12.35 0.00
N LEU A 270 -8.41 -12.03 1.29
CA LEU A 270 -7.50 -11.02 1.80
C LEU A 270 -6.28 -11.73 2.40
N LEU A 271 -5.10 -11.41 1.90
CA LEU A 271 -3.83 -11.95 2.37
C LEU A 271 -3.01 -10.84 3.01
N LEU A 272 -2.21 -11.22 4.00
CA LEU A 272 -1.31 -10.33 4.71
C LEU A 272 0.08 -10.94 4.70
N VAL A 273 1.10 -10.09 4.61
CA VAL A 273 2.47 -10.44 4.94
C VAL A 273 2.84 -9.66 6.20
N ARG A 274 3.12 -10.40 7.27
CA ARG A 274 3.54 -9.86 8.57
C ARG A 274 5.05 -9.85 8.69
N GLY A 275 5.57 -8.94 9.51
CA GLY A 275 7.00 -8.80 9.81
C GLY A 275 7.62 -7.50 9.28
N PHE A 276 6.83 -6.64 8.65
CA PHE A 276 7.22 -5.26 8.39
C PHE A 276 7.09 -4.44 9.68
N GLU A 277 7.88 -3.38 9.76
CA GLU A 277 7.79 -2.42 10.84
C GLU A 277 6.53 -1.57 10.67
N ALA A 278 5.81 -1.32 11.77
CA ALA A 278 4.62 -0.49 11.76
C ALA A 278 4.95 0.95 11.30
N PRO A 279 4.05 1.63 10.57
CA PRO A 279 4.25 3.02 10.21
C PRO A 279 4.41 3.89 11.46
N GLY A 280 5.55 4.58 11.58
CA GLY A 280 5.87 5.34 12.79
C GLY A 280 6.65 4.57 13.86
N ALA A 281 6.92 3.27 13.69
CA ALA A 281 7.80 2.52 14.59
C ALA A 281 9.20 3.13 14.69
N ALA A 282 9.75 3.64 13.56
CA ALA A 282 11.01 4.36 13.57
C ALA A 282 10.96 5.67 14.39
N ALA A 283 9.77 6.25 14.56
CA ALA A 283 9.54 7.45 15.36
C ALA A 283 9.16 7.16 16.82
N ASP A 284 8.82 5.91 17.16
CA ASP A 284 8.62 5.42 18.52
C ASP A 284 9.98 5.00 19.08
N LEU A 285 10.75 6.01 19.48
CA LEU A 285 12.15 5.86 19.87
C LEU A 285 12.33 5.19 21.23
N ASN A 286 11.24 5.00 21.99
CA ASN A 286 11.26 4.30 23.26
C ASN A 286 10.55 2.92 23.24
N ASP A 287 10.03 2.51 22.07
CA ASP A 287 9.29 1.27 21.82
C ASP A 287 8.07 1.08 22.76
N ASP A 288 7.38 2.15 23.13
CA ASP A 288 6.20 2.09 24.03
C ASP A 288 4.85 2.00 23.30
N GLY A 289 4.87 2.03 21.97
CA GLY A 289 3.71 1.95 21.08
C GLY A 289 3.01 3.29 20.87
N VAL A 290 3.60 4.41 21.29
CA VAL A 290 3.06 5.76 21.09
C VAL A 290 4.18 6.73 20.74
N VAL A 291 4.09 7.35 19.55
CA VAL A 291 4.93 8.51 19.21
C VAL A 291 4.39 9.74 19.91
N ASP A 292 5.07 10.20 20.95
CA ASP A 292 4.71 11.40 21.69
C ASP A 292 5.91 12.27 22.11
N VAL A 293 5.72 13.04 23.18
CA VAL A 293 6.76 13.94 23.69
C VAL A 293 7.98 13.18 24.21
N PHE A 294 7.83 11.93 24.62
CA PHE A 294 8.94 11.11 25.08
C PHE A 294 9.88 10.74 23.93
N ASP A 295 9.35 10.42 22.76
CA ASP A 295 10.14 10.19 21.55
C ASP A 295 10.79 11.48 21.08
N LEU A 296 10.03 12.58 21.08
CA LEU A 296 10.58 13.90 20.74
C LEU A 296 11.77 14.25 21.63
N LEU A 297 11.71 13.94 22.92
CA LEU A 297 12.82 14.19 23.83
C LEU A 297 14.03 13.28 23.54
N ILE A 298 13.81 12.04 23.11
CA ILE A 298 14.88 11.14 22.68
C ILE A 298 15.53 11.68 21.40
N LEU A 299 14.74 12.06 20.40
CA LEU A 299 15.22 12.66 19.15
C LEU A 299 16.08 13.90 19.44
N LEU A 300 15.56 14.85 20.21
CA LEU A 300 16.28 16.08 20.55
C LEU A 300 17.56 15.82 21.37
N SER A 301 17.62 14.71 22.12
CA SER A 301 18.81 14.33 22.88
C SER A 301 19.96 13.78 22.03
N ASN A 302 19.65 13.36 20.80
CA ASN A 302 20.61 12.78 19.84
C ASN A 302 20.92 13.71 18.65
N TRP A 303 20.52 14.99 18.72
CA TRP A 303 20.70 15.95 17.64
C TRP A 303 22.15 16.10 17.16
N GLY A 304 22.38 15.95 15.86
CA GLY A 304 23.69 16.08 15.22
C GLY A 304 24.08 14.85 14.39
N LEU A 305 25.35 14.80 13.98
CA LEU A 305 25.87 13.71 13.14
C LEU A 305 25.90 12.39 13.91
N CYS A 306 25.47 11.32 13.24
CA CYS A 306 25.60 9.96 13.73
C CYS A 306 27.09 9.57 13.81
N SER A 307 27.56 9.21 15.01
CA SER A 307 28.92 8.74 15.24
C SER A 307 28.96 7.21 15.12
N GLU A 308 29.64 6.68 14.10
CA GLU A 308 29.89 5.22 13.96
C GLU A 308 30.60 4.62 15.18
N VAL A 309 31.24 5.44 16.02
CA VAL A 309 32.01 5.00 17.19
C VAL A 309 31.11 4.63 18.36
N ASP A 310 29.94 5.28 18.45
CA ASP A 310 29.05 5.18 19.61
C ASP A 310 27.79 4.36 19.31
N GLY A 311 27.55 4.03 18.03
CA GLY A 311 26.47 3.15 17.57
C GLY A 311 25.05 3.67 17.83
N SER A 312 24.91 4.91 18.31
CA SER A 312 23.62 5.53 18.63
C SER A 312 23.26 6.51 17.52
N CYS A 313 22.42 6.03 16.59
CA CYS A 313 21.63 6.87 15.68
C CYS A 313 20.20 7.01 16.20
N ALA A 314 19.98 6.88 17.52
CA ALA A 314 18.65 6.90 18.11
C ALA A 314 17.98 8.26 17.85
N GLY A 315 17.10 8.35 16.86
CA GLY A 315 16.49 9.60 16.39
C GLY A 315 16.81 9.99 14.95
N ASP A 316 17.67 9.24 14.25
CA ASP A 316 17.85 9.31 12.80
C ASP A 316 16.74 8.48 12.14
N ILE A 317 15.57 9.09 12.02
CA ILE A 317 14.33 8.45 11.57
C ILE A 317 14.35 8.30 10.04
N ASN A 318 15.01 9.22 9.33
CA ASN A 318 15.08 9.20 7.87
C ASN A 318 16.29 8.42 7.30
N GLY A 319 17.24 8.02 8.16
CA GLY A 319 18.38 7.18 7.82
C GLY A 319 19.50 7.90 7.06
N ASP A 320 19.56 9.24 7.10
CA ASP A 320 20.55 10.03 6.35
C ASP A 320 21.88 10.24 7.10
N CYS A 321 22.04 9.59 8.26
CA CYS A 321 23.19 9.67 9.16
C CYS A 321 23.34 11.02 9.88
N VAL A 322 22.29 11.83 9.94
CA VAL A 322 22.24 13.10 10.66
C VAL A 322 20.90 13.24 11.36
N VAL A 323 20.89 13.34 12.69
CA VAL A 323 19.67 13.72 13.44
C VAL A 323 19.48 15.22 13.34
N ASP A 324 18.51 15.65 12.53
CA ASP A 324 18.20 17.07 12.34
C ASP A 324 16.69 17.38 12.24
N VAL A 325 16.37 18.52 11.60
CA VAL A 325 15.00 18.99 11.46
C VAL A 325 14.15 18.05 10.60
N PHE A 326 14.75 17.29 9.69
CA PHE A 326 14.03 16.33 8.86
C PHE A 326 13.54 15.14 9.68
N ASP A 327 14.31 14.66 10.65
CA ASP A 327 13.86 13.63 11.60
C ASP A 327 12.77 14.16 12.53
N LEU A 328 12.92 15.41 13.00
CA LEU A 328 11.87 16.04 13.80
C LEU A 328 10.53 16.10 13.04
N LEU A 329 10.58 16.43 11.75
CA LEU A 329 9.37 16.44 10.91
C LEU A 329 8.82 15.02 10.71
N ALA A 330 9.69 14.02 10.54
CA ALA A 330 9.28 12.62 10.46
C ALA A 330 8.58 12.16 11.76
N LEU A 331 9.16 12.46 12.93
CA LEU A 331 8.55 12.16 14.23
C LEU A 331 7.19 12.81 14.39
N LEU A 332 7.10 14.12 14.11
CA LEU A 332 5.84 14.86 14.23
C LEU A 332 4.78 14.39 13.23
N SER A 333 5.19 13.83 12.09
CA SER A 333 4.27 13.23 11.11
C SER A 333 3.68 11.90 11.57
N SER A 334 4.36 11.22 12.50
CA SER A 334 3.94 9.96 13.09
C SER A 334 3.30 10.12 14.48
N TRP A 335 3.03 11.35 14.92
CA TRP A 335 2.54 11.62 16.28
C TRP A 335 1.21 10.92 16.59
N GLY A 336 1.19 10.11 17.65
CA GLY A 336 0.03 9.31 18.04
C GLY A 336 0.39 7.86 18.33
N THR A 337 -0.63 7.03 18.47
CA THR A 337 -0.44 5.58 18.67
C THR A 337 0.11 4.93 17.42
N VAL A 338 1.03 3.99 17.61
CA VAL A 338 1.59 3.12 16.57
C VAL A 338 0.84 1.79 16.52
#